data_AF-A0A9P7W1U7-F1
#
_entry.id   AF-A0A9P7W1U7-F1
#
_cell.length_a   1.000
_cell.length_b   1.000
_cell.length_c   1.000
_cell.angle_alpha   90.00
_cell.angle_beta   90.00
_cell.angle_gamma   90.00
#
_symmetry.space_group_name_H-M   'P 1'
#
loop_
_entity.id
_entity.type
_entity.pdbx_description
1 polymer ?
#
loop_
_entity_poly.entity_id
_entity_poly.type
_entity_poly.pdbx_seq_one_letter_code
_entity_poly.pdbx_strand_id
1 'polypeptide(L)'
;MIVSRNSFNPSTQSLQVIAEVCQFLATLLVLEGTEKITEDEKKSLKTMLSGRLRGMPPVFASETCERCLNLLSPDEESRFMANSVEGMLEKALRQCGGAGCDRETQSDGSALMQCGRCKCAVYCGTQHQKQAWSMHKSICFLSSF
;
A
#
# COMPACT_ATOMS: atom_id res chain seq x y z
N MET A 1 -3.45 23.15 -31.57
CA MET A 1 -2.22 22.63 -30.94
C MET A 1 -2.52 21.25 -30.40
N ILE A 2 -1.98 20.22 -31.04
CA ILE A 2 -2.19 18.82 -30.66
C ILE A 2 -1.30 18.58 -29.44
N VAL A 3 -1.91 18.23 -28.30
CA VAL A 3 -1.20 17.78 -27.11
C VAL A 3 -0.51 16.48 -27.48
N SER A 4 0.81 16.51 -27.67
CA SER A 4 1.60 15.30 -27.85
C SER A 4 1.33 14.36 -26.68
N ARG A 5 0.71 13.23 -26.97
CA ARG A 5 0.69 12.08 -26.06
C ARG A 5 2.14 11.75 -25.76
N ASN A 6 2.57 11.97 -24.52
CA ASN A 6 3.85 11.52 -24.03
C ASN A 6 3.91 10.00 -24.19
N SER A 7 4.64 9.58 -25.20
CA SER A 7 5.04 8.20 -25.42
C SER A 7 5.76 7.72 -24.16
N PHE A 8 5.25 6.65 -23.55
CA PHE A 8 5.92 5.97 -22.44
C PHE A 8 7.32 5.52 -22.89
N ASN A 9 8.38 6.20 -22.42
CA ASN A 9 9.76 5.84 -22.71
C ASN A 9 10.43 5.23 -21.45
N PRO A 10 10.63 3.90 -21.40
CA PRO A 10 11.09 3.19 -20.21
C PRO A 10 12.48 3.56 -19.69
N SER A 11 13.34 4.14 -20.54
CA SER A 11 14.78 4.33 -20.31
C SER A 11 15.18 5.69 -19.72
N THR A 12 14.21 6.53 -19.32
CA THR A 12 14.46 7.91 -18.84
C THR A 12 13.86 8.23 -17.46
N GLN A 13 13.27 7.24 -16.77
CA GLN A 13 12.65 7.48 -15.47
C GLN A 13 13.70 7.59 -14.37
N SER A 14 13.54 8.61 -13.51
CA SER A 14 14.36 8.73 -12.30
C SER A 14 14.10 7.56 -11.36
N LEU A 15 15.11 7.19 -10.56
CA LEU A 15 14.98 6.12 -9.56
C LEU A 15 13.80 6.39 -8.60
N GLN A 16 13.51 7.65 -8.30
CA GLN A 16 12.37 8.06 -7.47
C GLN A 16 11.03 7.63 -8.07
N VAL A 17 10.80 7.93 -9.36
CA VAL A 17 9.55 7.56 -10.05
C VAL A 17 9.38 6.05 -10.09
N ILE A 18 10.46 5.31 -10.34
CA ILE A 18 10.42 3.86 -10.34
C ILE A 18 10.05 3.34 -8.95
N ALA A 19 10.65 3.88 -7.90
CA ALA A 19 10.37 3.48 -6.53
C ALA A 19 8.89 3.71 -6.16
N GLU A 20 8.34 4.88 -6.49
CA GLU A 20 6.94 5.22 -6.22
C GLU A 20 5.97 4.30 -6.97
N VAL A 21 6.21 4.08 -8.26
CA VAL A 21 5.35 3.21 -9.08
C VAL A 21 5.42 1.76 -8.61
N CYS A 22 6.61 1.24 -8.30
CA CYS A 22 6.77 -0.12 -7.82
C CYS A 22 6.23 -0.28 -6.39
N GLN A 23 6.40 0.72 -5.53
CA GLN A 23 5.77 0.72 -4.21
C GLN A 23 4.24 0.68 -4.31
N PHE A 24 3.66 1.50 -5.19
CA PHE A 24 2.22 1.50 -5.43
C PHE A 24 1.74 0.15 -5.99
N LEU A 25 2.44 -0.39 -6.99
CA LEU A 25 2.14 -1.71 -7.53
C LEU A 25 2.22 -2.80 -6.46
N ALA A 26 3.28 -2.82 -5.64
CA ALA A 26 3.43 -3.79 -4.55
C ALA A 26 2.25 -3.71 -3.57
N THR A 27 1.77 -2.51 -3.24
CA THR A 27 0.57 -2.33 -2.41
C THR A 27 -0.67 -2.94 -3.07
N LEU A 28 -0.88 -2.73 -4.38
CA LEU A 28 -2.00 -3.36 -5.09
C LEU A 28 -1.89 -4.89 -5.10
N LEU A 29 -0.69 -5.42 -5.36
CA LEU A 29 -0.46 -6.87 -5.37
C LEU A 29 -0.69 -7.52 -4.00
N VAL A 30 -0.42 -6.81 -2.91
CA VAL A 30 -0.71 -7.27 -1.54
C VAL A 30 -2.21 -7.25 -1.25
N LEU A 31 -2.92 -6.18 -1.62
CA LEU A 31 -4.34 -6.01 -1.26
C LEU A 31 -5.31 -6.74 -2.18
N GLU A 32 -4.99 -6.88 -3.46
CA GLU A 32 -5.88 -7.50 -4.46
C GLU A 32 -5.45 -8.92 -4.84
N GLY A 33 -4.27 -9.34 -4.37
CA GLY A 33 -3.65 -10.59 -4.79
C GLY A 33 -3.20 -10.58 -6.25
N THR A 34 -2.98 -11.77 -6.81
CA THR A 34 -2.49 -11.96 -8.19
C THR A 34 -3.35 -12.91 -9.02
N GLU A 35 -4.46 -13.39 -8.47
CA GLU A 35 -5.35 -14.40 -9.04
C GLU A 35 -6.02 -13.90 -10.31
N LYS A 36 -6.28 -12.60 -10.40
CA LYS A 36 -6.90 -11.93 -11.56
C LYS A 36 -5.90 -11.53 -12.65
N ILE A 37 -4.60 -11.67 -12.39
CA ILE A 37 -3.55 -11.32 -13.35
C ILE A 37 -3.22 -12.57 -14.16
N THR A 38 -3.25 -12.46 -15.49
CA THR A 38 -2.92 -13.60 -16.35
C THR A 38 -1.45 -13.98 -16.26
N GLU A 39 -1.10 -15.22 -16.56
CA GLU A 39 0.31 -15.66 -16.53
C GLU A 39 1.18 -14.92 -17.56
N ASP A 40 0.62 -14.53 -18.70
CA ASP A 40 1.33 -13.72 -19.71
C ASP A 40 1.61 -12.29 -19.21
N GLU A 41 0.67 -11.68 -18.49
CA GLU A 41 0.87 -10.38 -17.84
C GLU A 41 1.90 -10.47 -16.72
N LYS A 42 1.82 -11.50 -15.87
CA LYS A 42 2.83 -11.75 -14.82
C LYS A 42 4.22 -11.92 -15.43
N LYS A 43 4.33 -12.70 -16.51
CA LYS A 43 5.60 -12.92 -17.22
C LYS A 43 6.14 -11.63 -17.83
N SER A 44 5.27 -10.82 -18.43
CA SER A 44 5.63 -9.53 -19.02
C SER A 44 6.13 -8.54 -17.95
N LEU A 45 5.41 -8.44 -16.83
CA LEU A 45 5.79 -7.60 -15.69
C LEU A 45 7.12 -8.07 -15.08
N LYS A 46 7.29 -9.38 -14.84
CA LYS A 46 8.54 -9.94 -14.33
C LYS A 46 9.72 -9.61 -15.24
N THR A 47 9.57 -9.82 -16.55
CA THR A 47 10.63 -9.54 -17.52
C THR A 47 11.03 -8.07 -17.50
N MET A 48 10.05 -7.17 -17.44
CA MET A 48 10.27 -5.73 -17.36
C MET A 48 10.98 -5.34 -16.04
N LEU A 49 10.48 -5.81 -14.90
CA LEU A 49 11.02 -5.50 -13.57
C LEU A 49 12.43 -6.08 -13.37
N SER A 50 12.68 -7.33 -13.75
CA SER A 50 14.02 -7.94 -13.70
C SER A 50 15.00 -7.25 -14.65
N GLY A 51 14.52 -6.78 -15.81
CA GLY A 51 15.31 -5.95 -16.73
C GLY A 51 15.77 -4.65 -16.07
N ARG A 52 14.86 -3.96 -15.37
CA ARG A 52 15.14 -2.73 -14.63
C ARG A 52 16.10 -2.98 -13.46
N LEU A 53 15.84 -4.00 -12.66
CA LEU A 53 16.60 -4.30 -11.44
C LEU A 53 18.09 -4.54 -11.73
N ARG A 54 18.43 -5.25 -12.82
CA ARG A 54 19.83 -5.54 -13.20
C ARG A 54 20.73 -4.31 -13.35
N GLY A 55 20.16 -3.15 -13.68
CA GLY A 55 20.91 -1.92 -13.88
C GLY A 55 20.87 -0.96 -12.68
N MET A 56 20.22 -1.35 -11.57
CA MET A 56 20.02 -0.46 -10.43
C MET A 56 21.05 -0.69 -9.32
N PRO A 57 21.53 0.37 -8.65
CA PRO A 57 22.23 0.22 -7.38
C PRO A 57 21.26 -0.27 -6.29
N PRO A 58 21.75 -0.80 -5.16
CA PRO A 58 20.92 -1.22 -4.02
C PRO A 58 20.35 0.01 -3.30
N VAL A 59 19.19 0.47 -3.76
CA VAL A 59 18.48 1.65 -3.25
C VAL A 59 16.99 1.36 -3.19
N PHE A 60 16.19 2.28 -2.63
CA PHE A 60 14.74 2.07 -2.47
C PHE A 60 14.00 1.67 -3.77
N ALA A 61 14.46 2.14 -4.94
CA ALA A 61 13.94 1.72 -6.24
C ALA A 61 14.18 0.24 -6.55
N SER A 62 15.35 -0.31 -6.24
CA SER A 62 15.64 -1.74 -6.42
C SER A 62 14.84 -2.58 -5.43
N GLU A 63 14.74 -2.16 -4.17
CA GLU A 63 13.97 -2.86 -3.13
C GLU A 63 12.48 -2.99 -3.47
N THR A 64 11.88 -1.91 -3.99
CA THR A 64 10.46 -1.91 -4.40
C THR A 64 10.25 -2.76 -5.66
N CYS A 65 11.20 -2.76 -6.59
CA CYS A 65 11.20 -3.67 -7.75
C CYS A 65 11.28 -5.14 -7.32
N GLU A 66 12.20 -5.48 -6.41
CA GLU A 66 12.35 -6.83 -5.86
C GLU A 66 11.07 -7.30 -5.17
N ARG A 67 10.44 -6.42 -4.38
CA ARG A 67 9.17 -6.74 -3.73
C ARG A 67 8.09 -7.09 -4.74
N CYS A 68 7.95 -6.31 -5.82
CA CYS A 68 7.00 -6.64 -6.89
C CYS A 68 7.30 -8.01 -7.53
N LEU A 69 8.58 -8.33 -7.77
CA LEU A 69 8.97 -9.63 -8.34
C LEU A 69 8.57 -10.78 -7.42
N ASN A 70 8.84 -10.66 -6.13
CA ASN A 70 8.48 -11.67 -5.13
C ASN A 70 6.96 -11.83 -5.02
N LEU A 71 6.20 -10.73 -5.08
CA LEU A 71 4.73 -10.78 -5.03
C LEU A 71 4.09 -11.39 -6.29
N LEU A 72 4.72 -11.26 -7.47
CA LEU A 72 4.20 -11.83 -8.72
C LEU A 72 4.48 -13.35 -8.86
N SER A 73 5.37 -13.90 -8.06
CA SER A 73 5.64 -15.35 -7.94
C SER A 73 6.08 -15.67 -6.50
N PRO A 74 5.16 -15.61 -5.52
CA PRO A 74 5.55 -15.74 -4.14
C PRO A 74 5.87 -17.19 -3.83
N ASP A 75 7.06 -17.39 -3.26
CA ASP A 75 7.31 -18.56 -2.43
C ASP A 75 6.44 -18.51 -1.16
N GLU A 76 6.54 -19.55 -0.33
CA GLU A 76 5.75 -19.66 0.88
C GLU A 76 5.98 -18.49 1.86
N GLU A 77 7.24 -18.09 2.02
CA GLU A 77 7.65 -16.99 2.89
C GLU A 77 7.09 -15.65 2.40
N SER A 78 7.27 -15.34 1.11
CA SER A 78 6.77 -14.11 0.48
C SER A 78 5.24 -14.02 0.57
N ARG A 79 4.54 -15.15 0.43
CA ARG A 79 3.08 -15.22 0.58
C ARG A 79 2.65 -14.94 2.03
N PHE A 80 3.33 -15.55 2.99
CA PHE A 80 3.08 -15.29 4.42
C PHE A 80 3.29 -13.82 4.77
N MET A 81 4.37 -13.22 4.27
CA MET A 81 4.67 -11.80 4.48
C MET A 81 3.61 -10.90 3.84
N ALA A 82 3.18 -11.20 2.61
CA ALA A 82 2.11 -10.44 1.94
C ALA A 82 0.81 -10.46 2.75
N ASN A 83 0.35 -11.66 3.15
CA ASN A 83 -0.87 -11.82 3.94
C ASN A 83 -0.76 -11.13 5.32
N SER A 84 0.44 -11.14 5.92
CA SER A 84 0.68 -10.45 7.19
C SER A 84 0.57 -8.93 7.03
N VAL A 85 1.12 -8.37 5.95
CA VAL A 85 1.02 -6.94 5.64
C VAL A 85 -0.42 -6.54 5.31
N GLU A 86 -1.12 -7.33 4.50
CA GLU A 86 -2.55 -7.14 4.21
C GLU A 86 -3.37 -7.09 5.51
N GLY A 87 -3.21 -8.10 6.38
CA GLY A 87 -3.92 -8.15 7.66
C GLY A 87 -3.60 -6.96 8.56
N MET A 88 -2.36 -6.47 8.59
CA MET A 88 -1.99 -5.25 9.32
C MET A 88 -2.69 -4.01 8.77
N LEU A 89 -2.75 -3.86 7.44
CA LEU A 89 -3.39 -2.72 6.78
C LEU A 89 -4.90 -2.72 7.01
N GLU A 90 -5.56 -3.87 6.86
CA GLU A 90 -7.00 -4.00 7.11
C GLU A 90 -7.37 -3.78 8.58
N LYS A 91 -6.53 -4.30 9.49
CA LYS A 91 -6.71 -4.11 10.93
C LYS A 91 -6.71 -2.63 11.30
N ALA A 92 -5.85 -1.82 10.69
CA ALA A 92 -5.82 -0.38 10.92
C ALA A 92 -7.11 0.35 10.50
N LEU A 93 -7.93 -0.23 9.62
CA LEU A 93 -9.23 0.30 9.20
C LEU A 93 -10.37 -0.07 10.17
N ARG A 94 -10.21 -1.19 10.88
CA ARG A 94 -11.26 -1.77 11.74
C ARG A 94 -11.02 -1.55 13.23
N GLN A 95 -9.77 -1.34 13.63
CA GLN A 95 -9.39 -1.18 15.03
C GLN A 95 -9.20 0.26 15.45
N CYS A 96 -9.56 0.51 16.71
CA CYS A 96 -9.37 1.82 17.32
C CYS A 96 -7.91 2.28 17.22
N GLY A 97 -7.65 3.41 16.57
CA GLY A 97 -6.31 4.00 16.44
C GLY A 97 -5.74 4.61 17.74
N GLY A 98 -6.31 4.26 18.91
CA GLY A 98 -5.87 4.76 20.21
C GLY A 98 -4.71 3.92 20.74
N ALA A 99 -3.73 4.55 21.38
CA ALA A 99 -2.56 3.84 21.89
C ALA A 99 -2.96 2.73 22.88
N GLY A 100 -2.56 1.49 22.58
CA GLY A 100 -2.87 0.33 23.41
C GLY A 100 -4.32 -0.16 23.35
N CYS A 101 -5.11 0.30 22.37
CA CYS A 101 -6.48 -0.17 22.17
C CYS A 101 -6.56 -1.08 20.93
N ASP A 102 -7.19 -2.23 21.09
CA ASP A 102 -7.35 -3.28 20.07
C ASP A 102 -8.83 -3.54 19.73
N ARG A 103 -9.73 -2.71 20.23
CA ARG A 103 -11.18 -2.85 20.02
C ARG A 103 -11.55 -2.59 18.56
N GLU A 104 -12.46 -3.42 18.06
CA GLU A 104 -13.11 -3.29 16.73
C GLU A 104 -14.54 -2.73 16.81
N THR A 105 -15.08 -2.65 18.03
CA THR A 105 -16.42 -2.11 18.33
C THR A 105 -16.39 -1.26 19.60
N GLN A 106 -17.40 -0.42 19.77
CA GLN A 106 -17.61 0.30 21.02
C GLN A 106 -18.08 -0.64 22.14
N SER A 107 -18.09 -0.16 23.39
CA SER A 107 -18.49 -0.96 24.55
C SER A 107 -19.93 -1.49 24.47
N ASP A 108 -20.79 -0.82 23.72
CA ASP A 108 -22.20 -1.18 23.49
C ASP A 108 -22.40 -2.07 22.24
N GLY A 109 -21.31 -2.47 21.59
CA GLY A 109 -21.34 -3.25 20.35
C GLY A 109 -21.56 -2.43 19.08
N SER A 110 -21.74 -1.11 19.17
CA SER A 110 -21.86 -0.25 18.01
C SER A 110 -20.54 -0.07 17.25
N ALA A 111 -20.62 0.41 16.00
CA ALA A 111 -19.45 0.68 15.18
C ALA A 111 -18.58 1.80 15.79
N LEU A 112 -17.26 1.70 15.59
CA LEU A 112 -16.32 2.73 16.01
C LEU A 112 -16.58 4.07 15.30
N MET A 113 -16.29 5.16 16.00
CA MET A 113 -16.38 6.50 15.45
C MET A 113 -15.27 6.75 14.44
N GLN A 114 -15.63 7.11 13.20
CA GLN A 114 -14.67 7.51 12.18
C GLN A 114 -14.12 8.91 12.42
N CYS A 115 -12.86 9.14 12.04
CA CYS A 115 -12.28 10.47 11.95
C CYS A 115 -13.13 11.34 11.02
N GLY A 116 -13.65 12.47 11.54
CA GLY A 116 -14.52 13.36 10.78
C GLY A 116 -13.90 13.94 9.50
N ARG A 117 -12.56 13.94 9.37
CA ARG A 117 -11.83 14.54 8.24
C ARG A 117 -11.45 13.55 7.15
N CYS A 118 -10.78 12.44 7.48
CA CYS A 118 -10.32 11.47 6.47
C CYS A 118 -11.22 10.24 6.34
N LYS A 119 -12.09 9.98 7.33
CA LYS A 119 -12.98 8.82 7.43
C LYS A 119 -12.30 7.44 7.44
N CYS A 120 -10.98 7.35 7.27
CA CYS A 120 -10.24 6.09 7.28
C CYS A 120 -9.89 5.60 8.69
N ALA A 121 -9.47 6.49 9.60
CA ALA A 121 -9.12 6.10 10.96
C ALA A 121 -10.40 6.00 11.82
N VAL A 122 -10.48 4.96 12.65
CA VAL A 122 -11.60 4.71 13.55
C VAL A 122 -11.18 4.73 15.02
N TYR A 123 -12.10 5.09 15.91
CA TYR A 123 -11.83 5.26 17.34
C TYR A 123 -13.02 4.85 18.19
N CYS A 124 -12.77 4.35 19.41
CA CYS A 124 -13.82 4.12 20.40
C CYS A 124 -14.59 5.41 20.77
N GLY A 125 -13.96 6.57 20.59
CA GLY A 125 -14.55 7.86 20.86
C GLY A 125 -13.55 9.01 20.73
N THR A 126 -14.01 10.22 21.03
CA THR A 126 -13.22 11.45 20.88
C THR A 126 -11.95 11.49 21.74
N GLN A 127 -11.93 10.79 22.88
CA GLN A 127 -10.75 10.68 23.73
C GLN A 127 -9.59 9.98 23.01
N HIS A 128 -9.82 8.79 22.43
CA HIS A 128 -8.79 8.05 21.70
C HIS A 128 -8.36 8.77 20.42
N GLN A 129 -9.29 9.47 19.74
CA GLN A 129 -8.93 10.32 18.61
C GLN A 129 -7.97 11.44 19.00
N LYS A 130 -8.23 12.14 20.12
CA LYS A 130 -7.35 13.22 20.62
C LYS A 130 -5.97 12.70 21.00
N GLN A 131 -5.91 11.54 21.65
CA GLN A 131 -4.64 10.89 22.01
C GLN A 131 -3.81 10.54 20.77
N ALA A 132 -4.45 9.98 19.74
CA ALA A 132 -3.79 9.59 18.51
C ALA A 132 -3.44 10.77 17.56
N TRP A 133 -4.00 11.96 17.82
CA TRP A 133 -3.96 13.09 16.88
C TRP A 133 -2.54 13.54 16.52
N SER A 134 -1.60 13.53 17.48
CA SER A 134 -0.21 13.95 17.25
C SER A 134 0.46 13.16 16.12
N MET A 135 0.17 11.86 16.03
CA MET A 135 0.65 10.98 14.98
C MET A 135 -0.26 11.04 13.75
N HIS A 136 -1.57 10.92 13.95
CA HIS A 136 -2.56 10.86 12.88
C HIS A 136 -2.58 12.11 11.99
N LYS A 137 -2.36 13.30 12.55
CA LYS A 137 -2.44 14.59 11.81
C LYS A 137 -1.57 14.62 10.55
N SER A 138 -0.41 13.93 10.58
CA SER A 138 0.57 13.92 9.49
C SER A 138 0.11 13.12 8.27
N ILE A 139 -0.78 12.15 8.49
CA ILE A 139 -1.34 11.26 7.46
C ILE A 139 -2.84 11.49 7.24
N CYS A 140 -3.42 12.47 7.95
CA CYS A 140 -4.83 12.81 7.85
C CYS A 140 -5.08 13.74 6.65
N PHE A 141 -5.97 13.33 5.76
CA PHE A 141 -6.38 14.08 4.57
C PHE A 141 -7.87 14.42 4.63
N LEU A 142 -8.32 15.38 3.81
CA LEU A 142 -9.74 15.67 3.66
C LEU A 142 -10.36 14.66 2.69
N SER A 143 -11.32 13.87 3.16
CA SER A 143 -12.09 12.96 2.29
C SER A 143 -13.15 13.75 1.51
N SER A 144 -13.32 13.40 0.24
CA SER A 144 -14.34 13.97 -0.66
C SER A 144 -15.44 12.96 -1.02
N PHE A 145 -15.52 11.85 -0.28
CA PHE A 145 -16.48 10.76 -0.49
C PHE A 145 -17.55 10.78 0.59
#